data_AF-A0A853B5X0-F1
#
_entry.id   AF-A0A853B5X0-F1
#
_cell.length_a   1.000
_cell.length_b   1.000
_cell.length_c   1.000
_cell.angle_alpha   90.00
_cell.angle_beta   90.00
_cell.angle_gamma   90.00
#
_symmetry.space_group_name_H-M   'P 1'
#
loop_
_entity.id
_entity.type
_entity.pdbx_description
1 polymer ?
#
loop_
_entity_poly.entity_id
_entity_poly.type
_entity_poly.pdbx_seq_one_letter_code
_entity_poly.pdbx_strand_id
1 'polypeptide(L)'
;MIELAVLVVAVVPAFWVGRRSAGRRSGRGGGPVPRFDLDALPQQWYRLVNSGGVPATGVRVGFGEGYDRSLTRRLPEVTDLGPGESVTFLMLGTWATPRPAELRVSCAELSKPAVVTVPEGAEPLAS
;
A
#
# COMPACT_ATOMS: atom_id res chain seq x y z
N MET A 1 14.16 -33.24 10.29
CA MET A 1 14.52 -32.02 9.54
C MET A 1 13.28 -31.15 9.42
N ILE A 2 13.50 -29.84 9.40
CA ILE A 2 12.56 -28.71 9.34
C ILE A 2 12.31 -28.08 10.72
N GLU A 3 13.28 -27.25 11.14
CA GLU A 3 13.07 -26.16 12.09
C GLU A 3 12.14 -25.11 11.45
N LEU A 4 11.01 -24.85 12.09
CA LEU A 4 10.17 -23.70 11.78
C LEU A 4 10.76 -22.47 12.48
N ALA A 5 11.54 -21.68 11.73
CA ALA A 5 11.98 -20.37 12.16
C ALA A 5 10.76 -19.44 12.33
N VAL A 6 10.34 -19.23 13.58
CA VAL A 6 9.34 -18.22 13.94
C VAL A 6 10.02 -16.86 13.94
N LEU A 7 9.87 -16.12 12.84
CA LEU A 7 10.33 -14.74 12.72
C LEU A 7 9.37 -13.82 13.51
N VAL A 8 9.77 -13.46 14.73
CA VAL A 8 9.13 -12.42 15.53
C VAL A 8 9.50 -11.06 14.94
N VAL A 9 8.59 -10.43 14.19
CA VAL A 9 8.74 -9.04 13.76
C VAL A 9 8.41 -8.14 14.95
N ALA A 10 9.43 -7.46 15.47
CA ALA A 10 9.32 -6.56 16.62
C ALA A 10 8.43 -5.35 16.30
N VAL A 11 7.40 -5.14 17.13
CA VAL A 11 6.66 -3.88 17.20
C VAL A 11 7.42 -2.96 18.14
N VAL A 12 8.10 -1.95 17.59
CA VAL A 12 8.68 -0.86 18.39
C VAL A 12 7.71 0.32 18.34
N PRO A 13 7.15 0.77 19.47
CA PRO A 13 6.36 1.99 19.48
C PRO A 13 7.30 3.18 19.49
N ALA A 14 7.51 3.81 18.34
CA ALA A 14 8.15 5.12 18.28
C ALA A 14 7.10 6.19 18.64
N PHE A 15 7.01 6.51 19.94
CA PHE A 15 6.40 7.73 20.42
C PHE A 15 7.23 8.92 19.89
N TRP A 16 6.61 9.80 19.10
CA TRP A 16 7.13 11.15 18.88
C TRP A 16 6.04 12.20 19.13
N VAL A 17 6.25 12.94 20.21
CA VAL A 17 5.53 14.15 20.61
C VAL A 17 6.23 15.37 20.01
N GLY A 18 5.46 16.28 19.41
CA GLY A 18 5.86 17.64 19.02
C GLY A 18 6.22 17.77 17.53
N ARG A 19 5.77 18.79 16.77
CA ARG A 19 5.56 20.20 17.11
C ARG A 19 4.72 20.85 16.00
N ARG A 20 3.77 21.72 16.36
CA ARG A 20 3.05 22.59 15.40
C ARG A 20 4.06 23.44 14.63
N SER A 21 4.02 23.39 13.31
CA SER A 21 4.62 24.41 12.44
C SER A 21 3.55 24.95 11.51
N ALA A 22 3.00 26.10 11.90
CA ALA A 22 2.28 26.98 11.00
C ALA A 22 3.30 27.60 10.03
N GLY A 23 3.13 27.38 8.74
CA GLY A 23 3.88 28.04 7.67
C GLY A 23 2.97 28.24 6.46
N ARG A 24 2.53 29.48 6.25
CA ARG A 24 1.67 29.90 5.14
C ARG A 24 2.48 30.00 3.84
N ARG A 25 1.94 29.37 2.78
CA ARG A 25 1.56 29.96 1.47
C ARG A 25 2.66 30.62 0.61
N SER A 26 3.06 29.96 -0.49
CA SER A 26 3.13 30.55 -1.85
C SER A 26 3.66 29.59 -2.93
N GLY A 27 2.90 29.39 -4.01
CA GLY A 27 3.45 29.17 -5.36
C GLY A 27 3.51 27.76 -5.95
N ARG A 28 2.47 27.36 -6.71
CA ARG A 28 2.55 26.54 -7.94
C ARG A 28 3.36 25.22 -7.89
N GLY A 29 2.72 24.19 -7.29
CA GLY A 29 2.70 22.80 -7.75
C GLY A 29 4.03 22.06 -7.92
N GLY A 30 4.47 21.35 -6.87
CA GLY A 30 5.54 20.36 -6.98
C GLY A 30 6.41 20.21 -5.75
N GLY A 31 5.82 20.24 -4.53
CA GLY A 31 6.54 19.71 -3.38
C GLY A 31 6.79 18.20 -3.58
N PRO A 32 7.81 17.60 -2.94
CA PRO A 32 7.98 16.15 -3.01
C PRO A 32 6.69 15.51 -2.48
N VAL A 33 6.16 14.56 -3.24
CA VAL A 33 4.94 13.80 -2.91
C VAL A 33 5.32 12.35 -2.65
N PRO A 34 4.54 11.61 -1.84
CA PRO A 34 4.74 10.16 -1.73
C PRO A 34 4.62 9.50 -3.11
N ARG A 35 5.38 8.42 -3.29
CA ARG A 35 5.36 7.59 -4.49
C ARG A 35 5.07 6.17 -4.06
N PHE A 36 4.22 5.47 -4.80
CA PHE A 36 3.81 4.13 -4.46
C PHE A 36 4.21 3.16 -5.55
N ASP A 37 4.81 2.05 -5.16
CA ASP A 37 5.06 0.91 -6.03
C ASP A 37 4.37 -0.32 -5.41
N LEU A 38 4.00 -1.29 -6.26
CA LEU A 38 3.36 -2.53 -5.84
C LEU A 38 4.18 -3.72 -6.33
N ASP A 39 4.68 -4.51 -5.39
CA ASP A 39 5.39 -5.74 -5.70
C ASP A 39 4.42 -6.94 -5.66
N ALA A 40 4.51 -7.83 -6.66
CA ALA A 40 3.92 -9.17 -6.56
C ALA A 40 4.79 -10.05 -5.65
N LEU A 41 4.14 -10.76 -4.75
CA LEU A 41 4.73 -11.80 -3.92
C LEU A 41 4.09 -13.15 -4.26
N PRO A 42 4.72 -14.28 -3.88
CA PRO A 42 4.13 -15.60 -4.09
C PRO A 42 2.73 -15.73 -3.50
N GLN A 43 1.93 -16.65 -4.04
CA GLN A 43 0.59 -16.99 -3.52
C GLN A 43 -0.41 -15.81 -3.49
N GLN A 44 -0.39 -14.95 -4.51
CA GLN A 44 -1.34 -13.81 -4.63
C GLN A 44 -1.20 -12.73 -3.55
N TRP A 45 -0.05 -12.68 -2.87
CA TRP A 45 0.29 -11.59 -1.97
C TRP A 45 0.86 -10.42 -2.74
N TYR A 46 0.62 -9.22 -2.22
CA TYR A 46 1.10 -7.98 -2.78
C TYR A 46 1.67 -7.10 -1.67
N ARG A 47 2.74 -6.38 -1.98
CA ARG A 47 3.34 -5.41 -1.07
C ARG A 47 3.27 -4.03 -1.67
N LEU A 48 2.46 -3.16 -1.08
CA LEU A 48 2.40 -1.75 -1.43
C LEU A 48 3.43 -0.99 -0.60
N VAL A 49 4.40 -0.37 -1.26
CA VAL A 49 5.49 0.38 -0.62
C VAL A 49 5.39 1.85 -0.95
N ASN A 50 5.64 2.72 0.03
CA ASN A 50 5.92 4.12 -0.25
C ASN A 50 7.40 4.26 -0.63
N SER A 51 7.69 4.22 -1.94
CA SER A 51 9.04 4.39 -2.49
C SER A 51 9.50 5.86 -2.55
N GLY A 52 8.61 6.79 -2.20
CA GLY A 52 8.92 8.22 -2.12
C GLY A 52 9.67 8.62 -0.86
N GLY A 53 10.29 9.79 -0.88
CA GLY A 53 10.98 10.38 0.27
C GLY A 53 10.08 11.12 1.26
N VAL A 54 8.75 11.02 1.10
CA VAL A 54 7.76 11.79 1.88
C VAL A 54 6.75 10.81 2.49
N PRO A 55 6.41 10.95 3.78
CA PRO A 55 5.40 10.11 4.41
C PRO A 55 4.02 10.31 3.77
N ALA A 56 3.22 9.25 3.77
CA ALA A 56 1.85 9.25 3.30
C ALA A 56 0.88 9.01 4.46
N THR A 57 -0.04 9.94 4.68
CA THR A 57 -1.00 9.90 5.78
C THR A 57 -2.38 9.51 5.26
N GLY A 58 -3.04 8.57 5.95
CA GLY A 58 -4.40 8.14 5.63
C GLY A 58 -4.49 7.42 4.28
N VAL A 59 -3.50 6.59 3.97
CA VAL A 59 -3.44 5.78 2.75
C VAL A 59 -4.65 4.87 2.65
N ARG A 60 -5.36 4.96 1.52
CA ARG A 60 -6.47 4.08 1.15
C ARG A 60 -6.24 3.53 -0.24
N VAL A 61 -6.56 2.26 -0.42
CA VAL A 61 -6.45 1.55 -1.70
C VAL A 61 -7.85 1.29 -2.25
N GLY A 62 -8.10 1.83 -3.44
CA GLY A 62 -9.28 1.56 -4.26
C GLY A 62 -8.95 0.64 -5.43
N PHE A 63 -9.86 -0.27 -5.75
CA PHE A 63 -9.66 -1.31 -6.76
C PHE A 63 -10.34 -1.01 -8.11
N GLY A 64 -10.95 0.18 -8.25
CA GLY A 64 -11.78 0.51 -9.40
C GLY A 64 -13.19 -0.09 -9.32
N GLU A 65 -13.95 0.06 -10.41
CA GLU A 65 -15.28 -0.51 -10.53
C GLU A 65 -15.20 -2.00 -10.86
N GLY A 66 -16.03 -2.83 -10.21
CA GLY A 66 -16.17 -4.25 -10.53
C GLY A 66 -15.30 -5.22 -9.72
N TYR A 67 -14.35 -4.74 -8.91
CA TYR A 67 -13.61 -5.59 -7.98
C TYR A 67 -14.17 -5.52 -6.56
N ASP A 68 -14.52 -6.66 -5.98
CA ASP A 68 -15.04 -6.74 -4.62
C ASP A 68 -13.90 -6.73 -3.58
N ARG A 69 -13.94 -5.74 -2.67
CA ARG A 69 -12.99 -5.63 -1.55
C ARG A 69 -13.02 -6.87 -0.64
N SER A 70 -14.11 -7.63 -0.60
CA SER A 70 -14.22 -8.89 0.15
C SER A 70 -13.20 -9.96 -0.28
N LEU A 71 -12.69 -9.84 -1.52
CA LEU A 71 -11.63 -10.68 -2.09
C LEU A 71 -10.22 -10.27 -1.64
N THR A 72 -10.11 -9.33 -0.69
CA THR A 72 -8.84 -8.95 -0.09
C THR A 72 -8.73 -9.38 1.37
N ARG A 73 -7.51 -9.70 1.81
CA ARG A 73 -7.21 -10.03 3.22
C ARG A 73 -6.05 -9.19 3.72
N ARG A 74 -6.13 -8.80 4.99
CA ARG A 74 -5.12 -8.00 5.72
C ARG A 74 -4.82 -6.61 5.14
N LEU A 75 -5.61 -6.13 4.17
CA LEU A 75 -5.53 -4.75 3.75
C LEU A 75 -6.31 -3.87 4.74
N PRO A 76 -5.64 -2.99 5.51
CA PRO A 76 -6.35 -2.05 6.38
C PRO A 76 -7.24 -1.10 5.56
N GLU A 77 -8.31 -0.61 6.17
CA GLU A 77 -9.15 0.42 5.54
C GLU A 77 -8.39 1.73 5.34
N VAL A 78 -7.56 2.08 6.33
CA VAL A 78 -6.71 3.26 6.36
C VAL A 78 -5.40 2.89 7.06
N THR A 79 -4.26 3.33 6.53
CA THR A 79 -2.95 3.20 7.17
C THR A 79 -2.07 4.40 6.86
N ASP A 80 -1.10 4.69 7.71
CA ASP A 80 -0.02 5.63 7.39
C ASP A 80 1.19 4.82 6.88
N LEU A 81 1.96 5.40 5.95
CA LEU A 81 3.19 4.79 5.41
C LEU A 81 4.31 5.85 5.33
N GLY A 82 5.33 5.71 6.17
CA GLY A 82 6.57 6.46 6.06
C GLY A 82 7.40 6.12 4.81
N PRO A 83 8.48 6.86 4.54
CA PRO A 83 9.40 6.56 3.44
C PRO A 83 10.00 5.15 3.57
N GLY A 84 9.83 4.32 2.54
CA GLY A 84 10.27 2.92 2.51
C GLY A 84 9.39 1.94 3.31
N GLU A 85 8.36 2.42 4.02
CA GLU A 85 7.40 1.55 4.69
C GLU A 85 6.45 0.90 3.70
N SER A 86 5.93 -0.28 4.08
CA SER A 86 5.06 -1.05 3.22
C SER A 86 3.96 -1.76 3.98
N VAL A 87 2.87 -2.05 3.27
CA VAL A 87 1.79 -2.91 3.75
C VAL A 87 1.64 -4.09 2.79
N THR A 88 1.53 -5.28 3.38
CA THR A 88 1.37 -6.52 2.64
C THR A 88 -0.05 -7.05 2.79
N PHE A 89 -0.69 -7.36 1.67
CA PHE A 89 -2.07 -7.84 1.64
C PHE A 89 -2.27 -8.91 0.57
N LEU A 90 -3.30 -9.73 0.75
CA LEU A 90 -3.71 -10.73 -0.24
C LEU A 90 -4.78 -10.12 -1.13
N MET A 91 -4.70 -10.38 -2.44
CA MET A 91 -5.72 -9.95 -3.41
C MET A 91 -6.05 -11.11 -4.35
N LEU A 92 -7.26 -11.66 -4.21
CA LEU A 92 -7.68 -12.86 -4.91
C LEU A 92 -8.27 -12.55 -6.30
N GLY A 93 -7.80 -13.27 -7.31
CA GLY A 93 -8.46 -13.30 -8.63
C GLY A 93 -9.39 -14.50 -8.74
N THR A 94 -10.62 -14.28 -9.21
CA THR A 94 -11.55 -15.36 -9.59
C THR A 94 -11.93 -15.23 -11.06
N TRP A 95 -12.57 -16.26 -11.63
CA TRP A 95 -13.06 -16.21 -13.00
C TRP A 95 -14.19 -15.17 -13.19
N ALA A 96 -15.01 -14.97 -12.15
CA ALA A 96 -16.13 -14.01 -12.17
C ALA A 96 -15.68 -12.58 -11.83
N THR A 97 -14.58 -12.45 -11.08
CA THR A 97 -14.01 -11.18 -10.66
C THR A 97 -12.50 -11.27 -10.83
N PRO A 98 -11.97 -10.93 -12.03
CA PRO A 98 -10.54 -10.92 -12.25
C PRO A 98 -9.88 -9.83 -11.40
N ARG A 99 -8.58 -9.98 -11.13
CA ARG A 99 -7.82 -8.93 -10.43
C ARG A 99 -7.83 -7.65 -11.25
N PRO A 100 -7.87 -6.48 -10.61
CA PRO A 100 -7.73 -5.22 -11.31
C PRO A 100 -6.32 -5.10 -11.89
N ALA A 101 -6.19 -4.45 -13.05
CA ALA A 101 -4.90 -4.13 -13.64
C ALA A 101 -4.19 -2.97 -12.93
N GLU A 102 -4.94 -2.14 -12.21
CA GLU A 102 -4.45 -0.94 -11.54
C GLU A 102 -5.15 -0.74 -10.20
N LEU A 103 -4.41 -0.22 -9.21
CA LEU A 103 -4.94 0.25 -7.94
C LEU A 103 -4.88 1.77 -7.88
N ARG A 104 -5.88 2.36 -7.22
CA ARG A 104 -5.93 3.80 -6.93
C ARG A 104 -5.59 4.04 -5.48
N VAL A 105 -4.41 4.58 -5.23
CA VAL A 105 -3.90 4.88 -3.89
C VAL A 105 -4.13 6.35 -3.57
N SER A 106 -4.97 6.64 -2.58
CA SER A 106 -5.24 8.01 -2.13
C SER A 106 -4.65 8.24 -0.75
N CYS A 107 -4.10 9.43 -0.50
CA CYS A 107 -3.64 9.89 0.81
C CYS A 107 -3.79 11.42 0.91
N ALA A 108 -3.57 11.99 2.09
CA ALA A 108 -3.75 13.42 2.34
C ALA A 108 -2.82 14.32 1.50
N GLU A 109 -1.64 13.83 1.15
CA GLU A 109 -0.59 14.56 0.43
C GLU A 109 -0.83 14.59 -1.09
N LEU A 110 -1.72 13.74 -1.60
CA LEU A 110 -2.04 13.64 -3.02
C LEU A 110 -3.35 14.33 -3.37
N SER A 111 -3.28 15.31 -4.29
CA SER A 111 -4.47 15.99 -4.82
C SER A 111 -5.35 15.10 -5.71
N LYS A 112 -4.78 14.02 -6.25
CA LYS A 112 -5.46 12.98 -7.03
C LYS A 112 -4.89 11.62 -6.64
N PRO A 113 -5.68 10.54 -6.63
CA PRO A 113 -5.16 9.21 -6.34
C PRO A 113 -4.01 8.84 -7.27
N ALA A 114 -2.94 8.27 -6.72
CA ALA A 114 -1.88 7.65 -7.49
C ALA A 114 -2.40 6.36 -8.12
N VAL A 115 -2.07 6.14 -9.39
CA VAL A 115 -2.38 4.91 -10.10
C VAL A 115 -1.16 4.01 -10.02
N VAL A 116 -1.34 2.81 -9.47
CA VAL A 116 -0.27 1.82 -9.30
C VAL A 116 -0.65 0.58 -10.09
N THR A 117 0.20 0.19 -11.04
CA THR A 117 -0.01 -1.02 -11.85
C THR A 117 0.07 -2.26 -10.98
N VAL A 118 -0.85 -3.20 -11.18
CA VAL A 118 -0.82 -4.50 -10.54
C VAL A 118 0.06 -5.42 -11.39
N PRO A 119 1.23 -5.86 -10.88
CA PRO A 119 2.08 -6.76 -11.63
C PRO A 119 1.41 -8.12 -11.86
N GLU A 120 1.58 -8.64 -13.08
CA GLU A 120 1.30 -10.03 -13.41
C GLU A 120 2.33 -10.93 -12.72
N GLY A 121 1.91 -12.06 -12.14
CA GLY A 121 2.85 -13.02 -11.53
C GLY A 121 2.60 -13.37 -10.06
N ALA A 122 1.57 -12.80 -9.43
CA ALA A 122 1.02 -13.38 -8.21
C ALA A 122 0.16 -14.60 -8.60
N GLU A 123 0.81 -15.67 -9.05
CA GLU A 123 0.13 -16.87 -9.52
C GLU A 123 -0.52 -17.60 -8.32
N PRO A 124 -1.70 -18.21 -8.51
CA PRO A 124 -2.22 -19.17 -7.55
C PRO A 124 -1.20 -20.29 -7.35
N LEU A 125 -1.01 -20.76 -6.11
CA LEU A 125 -0.35 -22.04 -5.92
C LEU A 125 -1.12 -23.09 -6.71
N ALA A 126 -0.46 -23.72 -7.69
CA ALA A 126 -0.96 -24.94 -8.30
C ALA A 126 -1.25 -25.94 -7.17
N SER A 127 -2.51 -26.36 -7.07
CA SER A 127 -2.93 -27.43 -6.17
C SER A 127 -2.49 -28.77 -6.72
#